data_AF-A0A523WCD0-F1
#
_entry.id   AF-A0A523WCD0-F1
#
_cell.length_a   1.000
_cell.length_b   1.000
_cell.length_c   1.000
_cell.angle_alpha   90.00
_cell.angle_beta   90.00
_cell.angle_gamma   90.00
#
_symmetry.space_group_name_H-M   'P 1'
#
loop_
_entity.id
_entity.type
_entity.pdbx_description
1 polymer ?
#
loop_
_entity_poly.entity_id
_entity_poly.type
_entity_poly.pdbx_seq_one_letter_code
_entity_poly.pdbx_strand_id
1 'polypeptide(L)'
;MRGRTSCQRLGKHIKHHYLFTGEPYIKEKYTREQHSHLVKEAYATNESQSVFAINWGFVKIHMTTKFNQALVIAMGCHGAGDPTIYHEFFKRGATAYIGWDGDVALFHSDKATLHLIQTLYTEELTLEQAIEKTTEQIGSDPSYDSILKYYYAQT
;
A
#
# COMPACT_ATOMS: atom_id res chain seq x y z
N MET A 1 22.60 13.63 17.65
CA MET A 1 22.36 13.82 16.21
C MET A 1 21.14 12.97 15.84
N ARG A 2 19.96 13.58 15.66
CA ARG A 2 18.72 12.87 15.27
C ARG A 2 18.46 13.18 13.80
N GLY A 3 18.70 12.21 12.92
CA GLY A 3 18.33 12.29 11.52
C GLY A 3 16.81 12.25 11.40
N ARG A 4 16.21 13.33 10.90
CA ARG A 4 14.78 13.39 10.59
C ARG A 4 14.55 12.62 9.29
N THR A 5 14.02 11.42 9.36
CA THR A 5 13.32 10.77 8.25
C THR A 5 11.92 11.36 8.16
N SER A 6 11.79 12.58 7.63
CA SER A 6 10.47 13.11 7.30
C SER A 6 10.17 12.89 5.82
N CYS A 7 9.18 12.04 5.55
CA CYS A 7 8.37 12.16 4.34
C CYS A 7 7.71 13.54 4.39
N GLN A 8 8.32 14.52 3.73
CA GLN A 8 7.93 15.92 3.85
C GLN A 8 6.46 16.12 3.42
N ARG A 9 5.67 16.74 4.30
CA ARG A 9 4.32 17.23 3.98
C ARG A 9 4.43 18.37 2.96
N LEU A 10 4.37 18.03 1.67
CA LEU A 10 4.03 18.99 0.62
C LEU A 10 2.51 19.27 0.67
N GLY A 11 2.16 20.53 0.38
CA GLY A 11 0.88 21.18 0.65
C GLY A 11 -0.36 20.53 0.04
N LYS A 12 -1.50 21.24 0.14
CA LYS A 12 -2.88 20.79 -0.16
C LYS A 12 -3.14 20.53 -1.66
N HIS A 13 -2.30 19.72 -2.29
CA HIS A 13 -2.55 19.02 -3.53
C HIS A 13 -3.28 17.72 -3.20
N ILE A 14 -4.15 17.24 -4.09
CA ILE A 14 -4.70 15.89 -4.01
C ILE A 14 -3.50 14.93 -3.97
N LYS A 15 -3.19 14.39 -2.79
CA LYS A 15 -2.12 13.40 -2.63
C LYS A 15 -2.59 12.12 -3.30
N HIS A 16 -2.21 11.93 -4.55
CA HIS A 16 -2.33 10.63 -5.18
C HIS A 16 -1.38 9.67 -4.47
N HIS A 17 -1.91 8.59 -3.91
CA HIS A 17 -1.08 7.55 -3.35
C HIS A 17 -0.41 6.76 -4.48
N TYR A 18 0.88 6.46 -4.33
CA TYR A 18 1.65 5.68 -5.29
C TYR A 18 2.17 4.42 -4.62
N LEU A 19 1.93 3.28 -5.25
CA LEU A 19 2.45 1.99 -4.86
C LEU A 19 3.79 1.76 -5.56
N PHE A 20 4.81 1.43 -4.77
CA PHE A 20 6.13 1.11 -5.29
C PHE A 20 6.07 -0.22 -6.05
N THR A 21 6.79 -0.30 -7.16
CA THR A 21 7.00 -1.56 -7.90
C THR A 21 8.39 -2.11 -7.62
N GLY A 22 8.63 -3.35 -8.02
CA GLY A 22 9.98 -3.93 -8.04
C GLY A 22 10.80 -3.55 -9.28
N GLU A 23 10.27 -2.70 -10.17
CA GLU A 23 10.94 -2.36 -11.43
C GLU A 23 11.84 -1.12 -11.26
N PRO A 24 13.15 -1.23 -11.54
CA PRO A 24 14.04 -0.06 -11.53
C PRO A 24 13.56 1.05 -12.44
N TYR A 25 13.68 2.29 -11.98
CA TYR A 25 13.34 3.45 -12.78
C TYR A 25 14.35 3.65 -13.90
N ILE A 26 13.85 3.85 -15.12
CA ILE A 26 14.63 4.22 -16.30
C ILE A 26 13.89 5.38 -16.97
N LYS A 27 14.53 6.54 -17.06
CA LYS A 27 13.91 7.79 -17.53
C LYS A 27 13.24 7.64 -18.90
N GLU A 28 13.83 6.85 -19.78
CA GLU A 28 13.39 6.64 -21.17
C GLU A 28 12.24 5.62 -21.29
N LYS A 29 11.83 4.93 -20.21
CA LYS A 29 10.78 3.90 -20.24
C LYS A 29 9.43 4.45 -19.76
N TYR A 30 8.32 4.00 -20.34
CA TYR A 30 6.96 4.46 -19.98
C TYR A 30 6.78 5.99 -20.04
N THR A 31 7.42 6.65 -21.02
CA THR A 31 7.46 8.13 -21.10
C THR A 31 6.08 8.76 -21.20
N ARG A 32 5.12 8.08 -21.86
CA ARG A 32 3.73 8.53 -21.95
C ARG A 32 3.03 8.47 -20.59
N GLU A 33 3.18 7.36 -19.88
CA GLU A 33 2.61 7.15 -18.55
C GLU A 33 3.24 8.10 -17.53
N GLN A 34 4.54 8.39 -17.65
CA GLN A 34 5.24 9.40 -16.86
C GLN A 34 4.68 10.80 -17.11
N HIS A 35 4.50 11.19 -18.38
CA HIS A 35 3.92 12.48 -18.75
C HIS A 35 2.46 12.62 -18.26
N SER A 36 1.70 11.52 -18.24
CA SER A 36 0.35 11.47 -17.68
C SER A 36 0.31 11.23 -16.17
N HIS A 37 1.46 11.20 -15.48
CA HIS A 37 1.59 10.94 -14.05
C HIS A 37 0.93 9.63 -13.57
N LEU A 38 0.78 8.63 -14.45
CA LEU A 38 0.30 7.29 -14.05
C LEU A 38 1.42 6.51 -13.35
N VAL A 39 2.65 6.74 -13.80
CA VAL A 39 3.87 6.23 -13.16
C VAL A 39 4.81 7.39 -12.83
N LYS A 40 5.66 7.22 -11.83
CA LYS A 40 6.72 8.17 -11.49
C LYS A 40 7.95 7.46 -10.94
N GLU A 41 9.06 8.18 -10.91
CA GLU A 41 10.24 7.81 -10.12
C GLU A 41 9.92 7.90 -8.62
N ALA A 42 10.32 6.88 -7.86
CA ALA A 42 10.18 6.85 -6.41
C ALA A 42 11.38 6.17 -5.73
N TYR A 43 11.65 6.60 -4.50
CA TYR A 43 12.76 6.13 -3.67
C TYR A 43 12.18 5.58 -2.36
N ALA A 44 12.47 4.33 -2.03
CA ALA A 44 12.00 3.73 -0.77
C ALA A 44 12.75 4.34 0.42
N THR A 45 14.03 4.64 0.22
CA THR A 45 14.91 5.40 1.12
C THR A 45 15.80 6.34 0.30
N ASN A 46 16.44 7.32 0.96
CA ASN A 46 17.35 8.26 0.29
C ASN A 46 18.57 7.57 -0.37
N GLU A 47 18.88 6.34 0.03
CA GLU A 47 20.05 5.57 -0.45
C GLU A 47 19.63 4.44 -1.41
N SER A 48 18.33 4.22 -1.59
CA SER A 48 17.82 3.17 -2.46
C SER A 48 17.94 3.54 -3.94
N GLN A 49 18.15 2.53 -4.79
CA GLN A 49 17.93 2.68 -6.23
C GLN A 49 16.45 3.07 -6.47
N SER A 50 16.21 4.05 -7.35
CA SER A 50 14.84 4.42 -7.68
C SER A 50 14.12 3.34 -8.47
N VAL A 51 12.82 3.26 -8.21
CA VAL A 51 11.89 2.34 -8.87
C VAL A 51 10.75 3.13 -9.50
N PHE A 52 10.02 2.51 -10.42
CA PHE A 52 8.72 3.02 -10.81
C PHE A 52 7.72 2.85 -9.67
N ALA A 53 6.87 3.85 -9.47
CA ALA A 53 5.69 3.75 -8.63
C ALA A 53 4.43 4.10 -9.42
N ILE A 54 3.33 3.41 -9.13
CA ILE A 54 2.07 3.47 -9.88
C ILE A 54 0.95 4.03 -9.00
N ASN A 55 0.00 4.76 -9.58
CA ASN A 55 -1.17 5.27 -8.85
C ASN A 55 -2.48 4.56 -9.26
N TRP A 56 -3.59 5.02 -8.68
CA TRP A 56 -4.95 4.54 -9.01
C TRP A 56 -5.26 4.62 -10.51
N GLY A 57 -4.73 5.60 -11.24
CA GLY A 57 -4.96 5.77 -12.68
C GLY A 57 -4.24 4.69 -13.49
N PHE A 58 -3.03 4.32 -13.07
CA PHE A 58 -2.33 3.18 -13.66
C PHE A 58 -3.10 1.88 -13.42
N VAL A 59 -3.56 1.66 -12.18
CA VAL A 59 -4.43 0.52 -11.87
C VAL A 59 -5.61 0.57 -12.85
N LYS A 60 -6.37 1.67 -12.88
CA LYS A 60 -7.54 1.91 -13.75
C LYS A 60 -7.32 1.62 -15.24
N ILE A 61 -6.21 2.02 -15.82
CA ILE A 61 -6.02 2.00 -17.29
C ILE A 61 -5.22 0.79 -17.75
N HIS A 62 -4.19 0.39 -16.98
CA HIS A 62 -3.18 -0.57 -17.44
C HIS A 62 -3.27 -1.94 -16.77
N MET A 63 -3.86 -2.06 -15.58
CA MET A 63 -4.15 -3.38 -15.00
C MET A 63 -5.43 -3.93 -15.63
N THR A 64 -5.28 -4.62 -16.76
CA THR A 64 -6.36 -5.21 -17.57
C THR A 64 -6.81 -6.58 -17.07
N THR A 65 -5.91 -7.34 -16.42
CA THR A 65 -6.23 -8.62 -15.79
C THR A 65 -7.07 -8.41 -14.54
N LYS A 66 -8.13 -9.21 -14.39
CA LYS A 66 -8.94 -9.20 -13.17
C LYS A 66 -8.26 -10.00 -12.06
N PHE A 67 -8.36 -9.49 -10.84
CA PHE A 67 -8.12 -10.25 -9.63
C PHE A 67 -9.23 -11.30 -9.49
N ASN A 68 -8.86 -12.55 -9.26
CA ASN A 68 -9.82 -13.64 -9.02
C ASN A 68 -10.18 -13.68 -7.54
N GLN A 69 -11.08 -12.80 -7.10
CA GLN A 69 -11.52 -12.70 -5.71
C GLN A 69 -10.35 -12.53 -4.72
N ALA A 70 -9.39 -11.68 -5.08
CA ALA A 70 -8.16 -11.55 -4.32
C ALA A 70 -8.30 -10.60 -3.12
N LEU A 71 -7.57 -10.91 -2.05
CA LEU A 71 -7.25 -9.97 -0.99
C LEU A 71 -6.02 -9.15 -1.39
N VAL A 72 -6.12 -7.82 -1.33
CA VAL A 72 -4.98 -6.92 -1.55
C VAL A 72 -4.44 -6.43 -0.21
N ILE A 73 -3.15 -6.63 0.05
CA ILE A 73 -2.47 -6.18 1.28
C ILE A 73 -1.43 -5.11 0.90
N ALA A 74 -1.73 -3.85 1.18
CA ALA A 74 -0.84 -2.72 0.90
C ALA A 74 0.06 -2.41 2.11
N MET A 75 1.23 -3.08 2.13
CA MET A 75 2.23 -3.03 3.20
C MET A 75 3.07 -1.74 3.23
N GLY A 76 2.45 -0.57 3.16
CA GLY A 76 3.18 0.70 3.16
C GLY A 76 2.45 1.83 3.88
N CYS A 77 3.19 2.89 4.18
CA CYS A 77 2.64 4.10 4.80
C CYS A 77 1.42 4.58 4.04
N HIS A 78 0.34 4.94 4.74
CA HIS A 78 -0.89 5.45 4.16
C HIS A 78 -1.53 4.52 3.12
N GLY A 79 -1.28 3.20 3.17
CA GLY A 79 -1.89 2.23 2.27
C GLY A 79 -3.42 2.26 2.28
N ALA A 80 -4.04 2.65 3.41
CA ALA A 80 -5.48 2.88 3.57
C ALA A 80 -5.93 4.34 3.39
N GLY A 81 -5.01 5.26 3.09
CA GLY A 81 -5.26 6.70 3.09
C GLY A 81 -5.88 7.27 1.80
N ASP A 82 -5.94 6.50 0.71
CA ASP A 82 -6.51 6.93 -0.58
C ASP A 82 -7.63 5.98 -1.03
N PRO A 83 -8.90 6.36 -0.82
CA PRO A 83 -10.03 5.57 -1.29
C PRO A 83 -10.04 5.25 -2.78
N THR A 84 -9.47 6.13 -3.58
CA THR A 84 -9.47 5.99 -5.04
C THR A 84 -8.73 4.73 -5.45
N ILE A 85 -7.57 4.44 -4.84
CA ILE A 85 -6.74 3.32 -5.28
C ILE A 85 -7.37 1.97 -4.94
N TYR A 86 -7.90 1.79 -3.73
CA TYR A 86 -8.50 0.51 -3.36
C TYR A 86 -9.84 0.28 -4.06
N HIS A 87 -10.61 1.33 -4.40
CA HIS A 87 -11.79 1.17 -5.27
C HIS A 87 -11.41 0.72 -6.68
N GLU A 88 -10.28 1.18 -7.22
CA GLU A 88 -9.79 0.70 -8.52
C GLU A 88 -9.32 -0.76 -8.46
N PHE A 89 -8.82 -1.26 -7.31
CA PHE A 89 -8.61 -2.70 -7.11
C PHE A 89 -9.94 -3.48 -7.03
N PHE A 90 -10.97 -2.95 -6.35
CA PHE A 90 -12.28 -3.59 -6.28
C PHE A 90 -12.95 -3.72 -7.64
N LYS A 91 -12.90 -2.68 -8.48
CA LYS A 91 -13.39 -2.73 -9.88
C LYS A 91 -12.71 -3.81 -10.71
N ARG A 92 -11.55 -4.31 -10.26
CA ARG A 92 -10.80 -5.38 -10.91
C ARG A 92 -11.04 -6.76 -10.30
N GLY A 93 -11.93 -6.89 -9.31
CA GLY A 93 -12.27 -8.18 -8.72
C GLY A 93 -11.51 -8.52 -7.43
N ALA A 94 -10.81 -7.55 -6.82
CA ALA A 94 -10.39 -7.72 -5.43
C ALA A 94 -11.64 -7.71 -4.52
N THR A 95 -11.70 -8.62 -3.54
CA THR A 95 -12.82 -8.74 -2.59
C THR A 95 -12.60 -7.91 -1.34
N ALA A 96 -11.33 -7.72 -0.96
CA ALA A 96 -10.96 -6.93 0.19
C ALA A 96 -9.59 -6.26 -0.01
N TYR A 97 -9.37 -5.18 0.75
CA TYR A 97 -8.15 -4.40 0.73
C TYR A 97 -7.75 -4.06 2.17
N ILE A 98 -6.47 -4.21 2.50
CA ILE A 98 -5.89 -3.92 3.81
C ILE A 98 -4.76 -2.91 3.65
N GLY A 99 -4.64 -1.95 4.56
CA GLY A 99 -3.49 -1.06 4.60
C GLY A 99 -3.40 -0.25 5.90
N TRP A 100 -2.29 0.43 6.08
CA TRP A 100 -2.06 1.34 7.22
C TRP A 100 -2.72 2.70 6.98
N ASP A 101 -3.32 3.29 8.02
CA ASP A 101 -3.97 4.61 7.93
C ASP A 101 -2.99 5.80 8.04
N GLY A 102 -1.72 5.55 8.37
CA GLY A 102 -0.67 6.57 8.46
C GLY A 102 0.72 6.02 8.18
N ASP A 103 1.73 6.73 8.69
CA ASP A 103 3.12 6.28 8.60
C ASP A 103 3.34 5.00 9.42
N VAL A 104 4.20 4.10 8.93
CA VAL A 104 4.51 2.85 9.62
C VAL A 104 6.00 2.55 9.50
N ALA A 105 6.62 2.07 10.57
CA ALA A 105 7.98 1.60 10.54
C ALA A 105 8.07 0.30 9.72
N LEU A 106 9.11 0.19 8.88
CA LEU A 106 9.32 -0.97 8.00
C LEU A 106 9.21 -2.30 8.76
N PHE A 107 9.96 -2.43 9.86
CA PHE A 107 9.95 -3.65 10.68
C PHE A 107 8.57 -3.96 11.30
N HIS A 108 7.81 -2.93 11.67
CA HIS A 108 6.47 -3.11 12.24
C HIS A 108 5.48 -3.58 11.17
N SER A 109 5.52 -2.98 9.98
CA SER A 109 4.70 -3.38 8.83
C SER A 109 4.98 -4.83 8.41
N ASP A 110 6.24 -5.23 8.36
CA ASP A 110 6.66 -6.60 8.03
C ASP A 110 6.16 -7.59 9.08
N LYS A 111 6.35 -7.28 10.37
CA LYS A 111 5.89 -8.14 11.48
C LYS A 111 4.37 -8.30 11.48
N ALA A 112 3.63 -7.22 11.31
CA ALA A 112 2.18 -7.24 11.26
C ALA A 112 1.68 -8.05 10.06
N THR A 113 2.29 -7.86 8.89
CA THR A 113 1.84 -8.58 7.69
C THR A 113 2.18 -10.06 7.74
N LEU A 114 3.34 -10.44 8.27
CA LEU A 114 3.69 -11.84 8.48
C LEU A 114 2.68 -12.51 9.42
N HIS A 115 2.36 -11.87 10.54
CA HIS A 115 1.37 -12.38 11.50
C HIS A 115 -0.02 -12.48 10.85
N LEU A 116 -0.44 -11.46 10.10
CA LEU A 116 -1.71 -11.46 9.36
C LEU A 116 -1.80 -12.61 8.35
N ILE A 117 -0.73 -12.89 7.60
CA ILE A 117 -0.70 -14.01 6.65
C ILE A 117 -0.77 -15.35 7.40
N GLN A 118 -0.08 -15.48 8.53
CA GLN A 118 -0.14 -16.69 9.35
C GLN A 118 -1.56 -16.94 9.89
N THR A 119 -2.23 -15.92 10.42
CA THR A 119 -3.60 -16.06 10.94
C THR A 119 -4.62 -16.36 9.83
N LEU A 120 -4.47 -15.77 8.64
CA LEU A 120 -5.34 -16.05 7.50
C LEU A 120 -5.17 -17.47 6.94
N TYR A 121 -3.93 -17.91 6.72
CA TYR A 121 -3.66 -19.10 5.89
C TYR A 121 -3.18 -20.32 6.67
N THR A 122 -2.66 -20.15 7.89
CA THR A 122 -2.24 -21.28 8.74
C THR A 122 -3.29 -21.58 9.79
N GLU A 123 -3.94 -20.56 10.34
CA GLU A 123 -5.00 -20.72 11.34
C GLU A 123 -6.42 -20.69 10.73
N GLU A 124 -6.53 -20.37 9.44
CA GLU A 124 -7.80 -20.35 8.69
C GLU A 124 -8.87 -19.42 9.28
N LEU A 125 -8.44 -18.32 9.94
CA LEU A 125 -9.35 -17.32 10.49
C LEU A 125 -10.02 -16.49 9.39
N THR A 126 -11.21 -15.95 9.68
CA THR A 126 -11.81 -14.94 8.79
C THR A 126 -10.95 -13.68 8.73
N LEU A 127 -11.16 -12.85 7.71
CA LEU A 127 -10.38 -11.61 7.57
C LEU A 127 -10.52 -10.72 8.82
N GLU A 128 -11.72 -10.58 9.37
CA GLU A 128 -11.98 -9.79 10.58
C GLU A 128 -11.22 -10.36 11.78
N GLN A 129 -11.32 -11.67 12.01
CA GLN A 129 -10.63 -12.36 13.11
C GLN A 129 -9.11 -12.28 12.97
N ALA A 130 -8.59 -12.42 11.76
CA ALA A 130 -7.16 -12.32 11.48
C ALA A 130 -6.63 -10.91 11.74
N ILE A 131 -7.39 -9.87 11.41
CA ILE A 131 -7.04 -8.48 11.69
C ILE A 131 -7.15 -8.17 13.18
N GLU A 132 -8.22 -8.61 13.83
CA GLU A 132 -8.41 -8.46 15.28
C GLU A 132 -7.24 -9.08 16.02
N LYS A 133 -6.95 -10.36 15.77
CA LYS A 133 -5.83 -11.07 16.38
C LYS A 133 -4.47 -10.43 16.07
N THR A 134 -4.27 -9.93 14.85
CA THR A 134 -3.03 -9.20 14.50
C THR A 134 -2.93 -7.88 15.25
N THR A 135 -4.04 -7.16 15.42
CA THR A 135 -4.09 -5.90 16.17
C THR A 135 -3.85 -6.13 17.66
N GLU A 136 -4.40 -7.20 18.23
CA GLU A 136 -4.15 -7.58 19.63
C GLU A 136 -2.68 -7.93 19.87
N GLN A 137 -2.07 -8.68 18.95
CA GLN A 137 -0.75 -9.26 19.16
C GLN A 137 0.42 -8.36 18.73
N ILE A 138 0.19 -7.53 17.72
CA ILE A 138 1.21 -6.63 17.17
C ILE A 138 0.96 -5.18 17.57
N GLY A 139 -0.30 -4.76 17.63
CA GLY A 139 -0.69 -3.40 18.00
C GLY A 139 -0.51 -2.35 16.90
N SER A 140 -0.81 -1.11 17.26
CA SER A 140 -0.47 0.06 16.46
C SER A 140 1.03 0.18 16.29
N ASP A 141 1.46 0.90 15.25
CA ASP A 141 2.86 1.25 15.10
C ASP A 141 3.34 2.07 16.31
N PRO A 142 4.42 1.68 17.00
CA PRO A 142 4.86 2.34 18.23
C PRO A 142 5.51 3.71 18.01
N SER A 143 5.85 4.06 16.77
CA SER A 143 6.47 5.35 16.40
C SER A 143 5.46 6.35 15.84
N TYR A 144 4.38 5.85 15.23
CA TYR A 144 3.44 6.66 14.45
C TYR A 144 1.97 6.48 14.86
N ASP A 145 1.67 5.57 15.80
CA ASP A 145 0.33 5.23 16.29
C ASP A 145 -0.66 4.81 15.18
N SER A 146 -0.15 4.46 14.00
CA SER A 146 -0.97 4.05 12.86
C SER A 146 -1.46 2.62 13.05
N ILE A 147 -2.64 2.33 12.53
CA ILE A 147 -3.33 1.03 12.68
C ILE A 147 -3.69 0.42 11.33
N LEU A 148 -3.80 -0.91 11.31
CA LEU A 148 -4.30 -1.63 10.14
C LEU A 148 -5.80 -1.36 9.96
N LYS A 149 -6.17 -0.97 8.75
CA LYS A 149 -7.55 -0.81 8.29
C LYS A 149 -7.82 -1.81 7.19
N TYR A 150 -9.08 -2.20 7.06
CA TYR A 150 -9.54 -3.05 5.97
C TYR A 150 -10.87 -2.56 5.42
N TYR A 151 -11.10 -2.87 4.15
CA TYR A 151 -12.29 -2.52 3.40
C TYR A 151 -12.71 -3.69 2.52
N TYR A 152 -14.01 -3.95 2.46
CA TYR A 152 -14.59 -4.89 1.51
C TYR A 152 -15.02 -4.16 0.24
N ALA A 153 -14.96 -4.87 -0.88
CA ALA A 153 -15.66 -4.45 -2.08
C ALA A 153 -17.16 -4.38 -1.78
N GLN A 154 -17.78 -3.24 -2.06
CA GLN A 154 -19.24 -3.16 -2.04
C GLN A 154 -19.76 -3.88 -3.28
N THR A 155 -20.55 -4.93 -3.06
CA THR A 155 -21.26 -5.68 -4.11
C THR A 155 -22.38 -4.85 -4.73
#